data_AF-A0A428W0E5-F1
#
_entry.id   AF-A0A428W0E5-F1
#
_cell.length_a   1.000
_cell.length_b   1.000
_cell.length_c   1.000
_cell.angle_alpha   90.00
_cell.angle_beta   90.00
_cell.angle_gamma   90.00
#
_symmetry.space_group_name_H-M   'P 1'
#
loop_
_entity.id
_entity.type
_entity.pdbx_description
1 polymer ?
#
loop_
_entity_poly.entity_id
_entity_poly.type
_entity_poly.pdbx_seq_one_letter_code
_entity_poly.pdbx_strand_id
1 'polypeptide(L)'
;MTTRTSEVPKTVQAARVLLVLIALAHLVIPAVMGARQDSLRDQIAASHPEFGAAEVARSAHLAVVSGAVFHGLLLVLCVLLAVKLATGRPWTRRLAIVSQLLSVVFGVVSWSSSPMFHAVVPAVAAAQLAVVVLLWAPATARHFFTTAR
;
A
#
# COMPACT_ATOMS: atom_id res chain seq x y z
N MET A 1 25.52 -21.76 -26.12
CA MET A 1 24.84 -20.48 -25.88
C MET A 1 24.34 -20.48 -24.44
N THR A 2 25.16 -20.05 -23.49
CA THR A 2 24.82 -20.04 -22.06
C THR A 2 23.93 -18.85 -21.75
N THR A 3 22.67 -19.11 -21.42
CA THR A 3 21.76 -18.13 -20.84
C THR A 3 22.33 -17.66 -19.50
N ARG A 4 22.98 -16.50 -19.46
CA ARG A 4 23.24 -15.82 -18.18
C ARG A 4 21.88 -15.49 -17.58
N THR A 5 21.49 -16.21 -16.53
CA THR A 5 20.47 -15.75 -15.60
C THR A 5 20.92 -14.38 -15.09
N SER A 6 20.26 -13.31 -15.54
CA SER A 6 20.55 -11.99 -15.03
C SER A 6 20.17 -11.96 -13.56
N GLU A 7 21.16 -11.77 -12.69
CA GLU A 7 20.92 -11.62 -11.27
C GLU A 7 20.04 -10.38 -11.03
N VAL A 8 19.03 -10.52 -10.17
CA VAL A 8 18.12 -9.41 -9.86
C VAL A 8 18.92 -8.30 -9.16
N PRO A 9 18.92 -7.04 -9.65
CA PRO A 9 19.70 -5.97 -9.03
C PRO A 9 19.31 -5.73 -7.58
N LYS A 10 20.28 -5.37 -6.72
CA LYS A 10 20.05 -5.08 -5.29
C LYS A 10 18.95 -4.04 -5.05
N THR A 11 18.83 -3.03 -5.93
CA THR A 11 17.77 -2.02 -5.86
C THR A 11 16.38 -2.61 -6.09
N VAL A 12 16.26 -3.57 -7.01
CA VAL A 12 15.01 -4.31 -7.26
C VAL A 12 14.74 -5.27 -6.10
N GLN A 13 15.75 -5.93 -5.54
CA GLN A 13 15.59 -6.76 -4.34
C GLN A 13 15.09 -5.93 -3.15
N ALA A 14 15.67 -4.76 -2.91
CA ALA A 14 15.24 -3.85 -1.86
C ALA A 14 13.79 -3.38 -2.07
N ALA A 15 13.41 -3.02 -3.31
CA ALA A 15 12.03 -2.67 -3.64
C ALA A 15 11.05 -3.82 -3.36
N ARG A 16 11.44 -5.07 -3.64
CA ARG A 16 10.63 -6.26 -3.33
C ARG A 16 10.45 -6.45 -1.82
N VAL A 17 11.51 -6.29 -1.03
CA VAL A 17 11.44 -6.37 0.44
C VAL A 17 10.51 -5.27 0.98
N LEU A 18 10.67 -4.03 0.51
CA LEU A 18 9.80 -2.93 0.91
C LEU A 18 8.32 -3.19 0.54
N LEU A 19 8.03 -3.74 -0.64
CA LEU A 19 6.67 -4.13 -1.01
C LEU A 19 6.08 -5.18 -0.07
N VAL A 20 6.88 -6.14 0.40
CA VAL A 20 6.43 -7.11 1.42
C VAL A 20 6.13 -6.41 2.75
N LEU A 21 7.00 -5.51 3.20
CA LEU A 21 6.76 -4.74 4.43
C LEU A 21 5.52 -3.84 4.32
N ILE A 22 5.33 -3.20 3.17
CA ILE A 22 4.12 -2.44 2.86
C ILE A 22 2.89 -3.35 2.86
N ALA A 23 2.96 -4.54 2.27
CA ALA A 23 1.86 -5.52 2.30
C ALA A 23 1.46 -5.89 3.73
N LEU A 24 2.43 -6.09 4.62
CA LEU A 24 2.16 -6.33 6.05
C LEU A 24 1.52 -5.13 6.74
N ALA A 25 1.94 -3.90 6.40
CA ALA A 25 1.32 -2.69 6.93
C ALA A 25 -0.16 -2.56 6.55
N HIS A 26 -0.58 -3.13 5.40
CA HIS A 26 -1.99 -3.20 5.01
C HIS A 26 -2.83 -4.14 5.89
N LEU A 27 -2.22 -5.02 6.69
CA LEU A 27 -2.95 -5.78 7.73
C LEU A 27 -3.17 -4.95 8.99
N VAL A 28 -2.22 -4.05 9.32
CA VAL A 28 -2.25 -3.27 10.56
C VAL A 28 -3.41 -2.29 10.58
N ILE A 29 -3.65 -1.59 9.46
CA ILE A 29 -4.71 -0.57 9.38
C ILE A 29 -6.11 -1.14 9.69
N PRO A 30 -6.62 -2.18 8.99
CA PRO A 30 -7.93 -2.74 9.29
C PRO A 30 -7.99 -3.40 10.67
N ALA A 31 -6.88 -3.96 11.17
CA ALA A 31 -6.82 -4.48 12.54
C ALA A 31 -7.01 -3.36 13.58
N VAL A 32 -6.36 -2.22 13.39
CA VAL A 32 -6.54 -1.04 14.27
C VAL A 32 -7.96 -0.49 14.17
N MET A 33 -8.53 -0.39 12.96
CA MET A 33 -9.91 0.07 12.78
C MET A 33 -10.92 -0.85 13.48
N GLY A 34 -10.75 -2.17 13.36
CA GLY A 34 -11.60 -3.14 14.05
C GLY A 34 -11.43 -3.08 15.58
N ALA A 35 -10.20 -2.98 16.07
CA ALA A 35 -9.93 -2.88 17.50
C ALA A 35 -10.38 -1.55 18.13
N ARG A 36 -10.49 -0.47 17.33
CA ARG A 36 -10.90 0.87 17.77
C ARG A 36 -12.25 1.29 17.16
N GLN A 37 -13.14 0.34 16.96
CA GLN A 37 -14.43 0.60 16.34
C GLN A 37 -15.29 1.59 17.16
N ASP A 38 -15.16 1.63 18.48
CA ASP A 38 -15.84 2.62 19.31
C ASP A 38 -15.35 4.04 19.03
N SER A 39 -14.03 4.26 18.95
CA SER A 39 -13.48 5.56 18.55
C SER A 39 -13.93 5.99 17.15
N LEU A 40 -14.14 5.03 16.24
CA LEU A 40 -14.68 5.30 14.91
C LEU A 40 -16.16 5.71 14.98
N ARG A 41 -16.96 5.07 15.83
CA ARG A 41 -18.36 5.45 16.09
C ARG A 41 -18.44 6.87 16.65
N ASP A 42 -17.60 7.20 17.63
CA ASP A 42 -17.55 8.54 18.24
C ASP A 42 -17.23 9.62 17.18
N GLN A 43 -16.27 9.34 16.29
CA GLN A 43 -15.90 10.25 15.20
C GLN A 43 -17.01 10.44 14.18
N ILE A 44 -17.71 9.36 13.82
CA ILE A 44 -18.86 9.41 12.91
C ILE A 44 -20.00 10.21 13.54
N ALA A 45 -20.33 9.96 14.80
CA ALA A 45 -21.37 10.71 15.51
C ALA A 45 -21.04 12.21 15.62
N ALA A 46 -19.77 12.55 15.86
CA ALA A 46 -19.33 13.94 15.90
C ALA A 46 -19.39 14.63 14.52
N SER A 47 -19.14 13.89 13.44
CA SER A 47 -19.13 14.42 12.06
C SER A 47 -20.53 14.44 11.43
N HIS A 48 -21.45 13.61 11.92
CA HIS A 48 -22.83 13.45 11.46
C HIS A 48 -23.80 13.50 12.65
N PRO A 49 -24.02 14.70 13.24
CA PRO A 49 -24.91 14.85 14.40
C PRO A 49 -26.38 14.50 14.11
N GLU A 50 -26.75 14.41 12.83
CA GLU A 50 -28.06 13.96 12.37
C GLU A 50 -28.25 12.43 12.45
N PHE A 51 -27.19 11.65 12.58
CA PHE A 51 -27.28 10.19 12.62
C PHE A 51 -27.77 9.67 13.98
N GLY A 52 -28.73 8.74 13.93
CA GLY A 52 -29.10 7.94 15.10
C GLY A 52 -28.04 6.88 15.45
N ALA A 53 -28.11 6.31 16.66
CA ALA A 53 -27.15 5.30 17.12
C ALA A 53 -27.02 4.08 16.18
N ALA A 54 -28.13 3.64 15.58
CA ALA A 54 -28.12 2.52 14.62
C ALA A 54 -27.39 2.87 13.32
N GLU A 55 -27.50 4.11 12.84
CA GLU A 55 -26.83 4.60 11.64
C GLU A 55 -25.33 4.75 11.88
N VAL A 56 -24.93 5.30 13.03
CA VAL A 56 -23.52 5.37 13.45
C VAL A 56 -22.91 3.97 13.52
N ALA A 57 -23.58 3.01 14.16
CA ALA A 57 -23.08 1.65 14.28
C ALA A 57 -22.92 0.96 12.91
N ARG A 58 -23.89 1.15 12.01
CA ARG A 58 -23.84 0.63 10.64
C ARG A 58 -22.71 1.27 9.84
N SER A 59 -22.57 2.59 9.89
CA SER A 59 -21.54 3.32 9.17
C SER A 59 -20.13 2.94 9.64
N ALA A 60 -19.92 2.77 10.96
CA ALA A 60 -18.66 2.28 11.50
C ALA A 60 -18.34 0.86 11.01
N HIS A 61 -19.33 -0.03 10.99
CA HIS A 61 -19.15 -1.39 10.47
C HIS A 61 -18.79 -1.38 8.97
N LEU A 62 -19.50 -0.59 8.16
CA LEU A 62 -19.22 -0.43 6.73
C LEU A 62 -17.83 0.15 6.49
N ALA A 63 -17.40 1.13 7.28
CA ALA A 63 -16.05 1.70 7.21
C ALA A 63 -14.97 0.64 7.52
N VAL A 64 -15.15 -0.20 8.55
CA VAL A 64 -14.21 -1.29 8.86
C VAL A 64 -14.16 -2.32 7.73
N VAL A 65 -15.32 -2.77 7.23
CA VAL A 65 -15.39 -3.78 6.16
C VAL A 65 -14.82 -3.25 4.85
N SER A 66 -15.21 -2.05 4.43
CA SER A 66 -14.70 -1.43 3.21
C SER A 66 -13.19 -1.17 3.31
N GLY A 67 -12.71 -0.69 4.46
CA GLY A 67 -11.28 -0.53 4.74
C GLY A 67 -10.55 -1.87 4.64
N ALA A 68 -11.05 -2.93 5.27
CA ALA A 68 -10.45 -4.26 5.19
C ALA A 68 -10.38 -4.81 3.77
N VAL A 69 -11.45 -4.66 2.98
CA VAL A 69 -11.48 -5.07 1.56
C VAL A 69 -10.44 -4.28 0.75
N PHE A 70 -10.43 -2.96 0.88
CA PHE A 70 -9.50 -2.09 0.16
C PHE A 70 -8.04 -2.43 0.49
N HIS A 71 -7.71 -2.55 1.78
CA HIS A 71 -6.37 -2.91 2.20
C HIS A 71 -5.99 -4.35 1.82
N GLY A 72 -6.95 -5.29 1.82
CA GLY A 72 -6.74 -6.66 1.33
C GLY A 72 -6.35 -6.70 -0.15
N LEU A 73 -7.00 -5.90 -1.00
CA LEU A 73 -6.62 -5.78 -2.41
C LEU A 73 -5.20 -5.23 -2.59
N LEU A 74 -4.83 -4.20 -1.83
CA LEU A 74 -3.49 -3.62 -1.87
C LEU A 74 -2.43 -4.57 -1.35
N LEU A 75 -2.74 -5.37 -0.32
CA LEU A 75 -1.87 -6.43 0.17
C LEU A 75 -1.57 -7.44 -0.94
N VAL A 76 -2.61 -7.98 -1.58
CA VAL A 76 -2.46 -8.95 -2.68
C VAL A 76 -1.65 -8.34 -3.82
N LEU A 77 -1.93 -7.09 -4.19
CA LEU A 77 -1.19 -6.37 -5.21
C LEU A 77 0.30 -6.23 -4.84
N CYS A 78 0.61 -5.83 -3.61
CA CYS A 78 2.00 -5.67 -3.15
C CYS A 78 2.75 -7.00 -3.18
N VAL A 79 2.13 -8.09 -2.71
CA VAL A 79 2.72 -9.44 -2.77
C VAL A 79 2.95 -9.87 -4.22
N LEU A 80 1.95 -9.68 -5.09
CA LEU A 80 2.06 -10.01 -6.51
C LEU A 80 3.20 -9.23 -7.18
N LEU A 81 3.32 -7.93 -6.89
CA LEU A 81 4.40 -7.09 -7.42
C LEU A 81 5.76 -7.49 -6.86
N ALA A 82 5.86 -7.83 -5.57
CA ALA A 82 7.10 -8.31 -4.96
C ALA A 82 7.58 -9.61 -5.63
N VAL A 83 6.68 -10.49 -6.06
CA VAL A 83 7.03 -11.68 -6.82
C VAL A 83 7.38 -11.32 -8.27
N LYS A 84 6.52 -10.56 -8.96
CA LYS A 84 6.63 -10.31 -10.40
C LYS A 84 7.73 -9.33 -10.78
N LEU A 85 8.19 -8.46 -9.88
CA LEU A 85 9.32 -7.56 -10.17
C LEU A 85 10.60 -8.32 -10.53
N ALA A 86 10.80 -9.53 -10.00
CA ALA A 86 11.96 -10.36 -10.31
C ALA A 86 11.97 -10.85 -11.78
N THR A 87 10.85 -10.78 -12.51
CA THR A 87 10.81 -11.20 -13.91
C THR A 87 11.35 -10.16 -14.88
N GLY A 88 11.73 -8.96 -14.40
CA GLY A 88 12.29 -7.90 -15.25
C GLY A 88 11.32 -7.34 -16.29
N ARG A 89 10.02 -7.61 -16.21
CA ARG A 89 9.07 -7.16 -17.24
C ARG A 89 8.84 -5.64 -17.13
N PRO A 90 8.87 -4.87 -18.23
CA PRO A 90 8.71 -3.42 -18.17
C PRO A 90 7.35 -2.99 -17.61
N TRP A 91 6.29 -3.78 -17.87
CA TRP A 91 4.96 -3.47 -17.36
C TRP A 91 4.84 -3.67 -15.84
N THR A 92 5.57 -4.62 -15.24
CA THR A 92 5.53 -4.85 -13.78
C THR A 92 6.18 -3.68 -13.04
N ARG A 93 7.25 -3.09 -13.60
CA ARG A 93 7.84 -1.85 -13.08
C ARG A 93 6.85 -0.68 -13.13
N ARG A 94 6.19 -0.46 -14.28
CA ARG A 94 5.20 0.62 -14.43
C ARG A 94 4.05 0.44 -13.45
N LEU A 95 3.51 -0.77 -13.35
CA LEU A 95 2.42 -1.08 -12.42
C LEU A 95 2.85 -0.86 -10.95
N ALA A 96 4.06 -1.26 -10.57
CA ALA A 96 4.59 -0.98 -9.23
C ALA A 96 4.66 0.53 -8.96
N ILE A 97 5.27 1.31 -9.85
CA ILE A 97 5.39 2.76 -9.67
C ILE A 97 4.02 3.43 -9.56
N VAL A 98 3.11 3.16 -10.51
CA VAL A 98 1.78 3.78 -10.55
C VAL A 98 0.96 3.39 -9.32
N SER A 99 0.96 2.11 -8.95
CA SER A 99 0.22 1.65 -7.77
C SER A 99 0.75 2.25 -6.47
N GLN A 100 2.07 2.37 -6.30
CA GLN A 100 2.65 2.97 -5.10
C GLN A 100 2.34 4.47 -5.03
N LEU A 101 2.45 5.21 -6.14
CA LEU A 101 2.08 6.63 -6.17
C LEU A 101 0.59 6.84 -5.86
N LEU A 102 -0.28 6.02 -6.46
CA LEU A 102 -1.72 6.08 -6.18
C LEU A 102 -2.03 5.73 -4.72
N SER A 103 -1.29 4.78 -4.14
CA SER A 103 -1.43 4.43 -2.71
C SER A 103 -1.00 5.57 -1.79
N VAL A 104 0.01 6.36 -2.16
CA VAL A 104 0.39 7.58 -1.41
C VAL A 104 -0.75 8.60 -1.44
N VAL A 105 -1.39 8.81 -2.60
CA VAL A 105 -2.54 9.72 -2.74
C VAL A 105 -3.72 9.27 -1.86
N PHE A 106 -4.08 7.99 -1.90
CA PHE A 106 -5.11 7.43 -1.00
C PHE A 106 -4.70 7.48 0.47
N GLY A 107 -3.40 7.37 0.75
CA GLY A 107 -2.82 7.56 2.08
C GLY A 107 -3.14 8.96 2.62
N VAL A 108 -2.98 10.02 1.82
CA VAL A 108 -3.32 11.40 2.25
C VAL A 108 -4.78 11.51 2.67
N VAL A 109 -5.71 10.93 1.90
CA VAL A 109 -7.14 10.91 2.23
C VAL A 109 -7.39 10.17 3.55
N SER A 110 -6.72 9.04 3.75
CA SER A 110 -6.81 8.26 4.99
C SER A 110 -6.26 9.05 6.18
N TRP A 111 -5.12 9.70 6.00
CA TRP A 111 -4.48 10.53 7.03
C TRP A 111 -5.38 11.69 7.47
N SER A 112 -6.04 12.39 6.52
CA SER A 112 -6.95 13.48 6.86
C SER A 112 -8.26 13.04 7.52
N SER A 113 -8.62 11.75 7.43
CA SER A 113 -9.90 11.26 7.94
C SER A 113 -9.94 11.05 9.45
N SER A 114 -8.80 10.74 10.08
CA SER A 114 -8.77 10.43 11.51
C SER A 114 -7.36 10.51 12.11
N PRO A 115 -7.21 11.06 13.34
CA PRO A 115 -5.95 11.04 14.07
C PRO A 115 -5.36 9.65 14.31
N MET A 116 -6.18 8.59 14.27
CA MET A 116 -5.71 7.22 14.49
C MET A 116 -4.71 6.75 13.42
N PHE A 117 -4.68 7.41 12.25
CA PHE A 117 -3.82 7.06 11.13
C PHE A 117 -2.53 7.91 11.06
N HIS A 118 -2.40 8.94 11.89
CA HIS A 118 -1.34 9.94 11.77
C HIS A 118 0.07 9.38 11.98
N ALA A 119 0.23 8.31 12.77
CA ALA A 119 1.53 7.68 12.99
C ALA A 119 1.90 6.71 11.85
N VAL A 120 0.94 5.93 11.35
CA VAL A 120 1.21 4.82 10.43
C VAL A 120 1.30 5.30 8.99
N VAL A 121 0.40 6.19 8.56
CA VAL A 121 0.32 6.59 7.15
C VAL A 121 1.59 7.27 6.63
N PRO A 122 2.22 8.23 7.34
CA PRO A 122 3.46 8.85 6.86
C PRO A 122 4.61 7.85 6.69
N ALA A 123 4.71 6.87 7.60
CA ALA A 123 5.73 5.83 7.52
C ALA A 123 5.51 4.91 6.29
N VAL A 124 4.27 4.50 6.04
CA VAL A 124 3.92 3.69 4.86
C VAL A 124 4.13 4.49 3.57
N ALA A 125 3.75 5.77 3.55
CA ALA A 125 3.97 6.65 2.40
C ALA A 125 5.46 6.82 2.09
N ALA A 126 6.30 6.99 3.10
CA ALA A 126 7.76 7.05 2.91
C ALA A 126 8.31 5.76 2.28
N ALA A 127 7.85 4.59 2.74
CA ALA A 127 8.23 3.30 2.16
C ALA A 127 7.76 3.16 0.70
N GLN A 128 6.54 3.59 0.37
CA GLN A 128 6.00 3.59 -0.99
C GLN A 128 6.83 4.49 -1.92
N LEU A 129 7.18 5.69 -1.47
CA LEU A 129 8.05 6.61 -2.22
C LEU A 129 9.46 6.03 -2.39
N ALA A 130 10.00 5.34 -1.38
CA ALA A 130 11.28 4.66 -1.51
C ALA A 130 11.23 3.55 -2.58
N VAL A 131 10.15 2.77 -2.66
CA VAL A 131 9.93 1.80 -3.77
C VAL A 131 9.95 2.52 -5.12
N VAL A 132 9.23 3.64 -5.26
CA VAL A 132 9.21 4.42 -6.50
C VAL A 132 10.61 4.88 -6.89
N VAL A 133 11.36 5.47 -5.96
CA VAL A 133 12.73 5.94 -6.19
C VAL A 133 13.64 4.78 -6.60
N LEU A 134 13.60 3.64 -5.89
CA LEU A 134 14.42 2.47 -6.18
C LEU A 134 14.16 1.88 -7.58
N LEU A 135 12.93 1.97 -8.08
CA LEU A 135 12.54 1.44 -9.39
C LEU A 135 12.71 2.44 -10.53
N TRP A 136 12.69 3.74 -10.24
CA TRP A 136 12.76 4.80 -11.27
C TRP A 136 14.17 5.38 -11.43
N ALA A 137 14.88 5.69 -10.34
CA ALA A 137 16.10 6.48 -10.41
C ALA A 137 17.36 5.67 -10.79
N PRO A 138 17.68 4.52 -10.16
CA PRO A 138 18.92 3.79 -10.43
C PRO A 138 18.99 3.26 -11.86
N ALA A 139 20.10 3.53 -12.56
CA ALA A 139 20.33 3.01 -13.91
C ALA A 139 20.27 1.47 -13.96
N THR A 140 20.77 0.80 -12.92
CA THR A 140 20.74 -0.66 -12.79
C THR A 140 19.32 -1.22 -12.80
N ALA A 141 18.39 -0.58 -12.08
CA ALA A 141 16.98 -0.95 -12.10
C ALA A 141 16.38 -0.67 -13.48
N ARG A 142 16.62 0.51 -14.06
CA ARG A 142 16.08 0.87 -15.38
C ARG A 142 16.50 -0.12 -16.46
N HIS A 143 17.78 -0.48 -16.53
CA HIS A 143 18.32 -1.44 -17.49
C HIS A 143 17.73 -2.84 -17.31
N PHE A 144 17.60 -3.32 -16.07
CA PHE A 144 17.01 -4.64 -15.80
C PHE A 144 15.62 -4.80 -16.42
N PHE A 145 14.80 -3.74 -16.42
CA PHE A 145 13.45 -3.76 -17.00
C PHE A 145 13.37 -3.50 -18.51
N THR A 146 14.47 -3.18 -19.17
CA THR A 146 14.52 -2.98 -20.63
C THR A 146 15.08 -4.19 -21.38
N THR A 147 15.87 -5.03 -20.71
CA THR A 147 16.64 -6.11 -21.35
C THR A 147 16.03 -7.49 -21.13
N ALA A 148 15.14 -7.66 -20.14
CA ALA A 148 14.42 -8.90 -19.92
C ALA A 148 13.26 -9.02 -20.94
N ARG A 149 13.46 -9.83 -21.99
CA ARG A 149 12.39 -10.32 -22.87
C ARG A 149 11.82 -11.62 -22.31
#